data_AF-A0A8J6XGM2-F1
#
_entry.id   AF-A0A8J6XGM2-F1
#
_cell.length_a   1.000
_cell.length_b   1.000
_cell.length_c   1.000
_cell.angle_alpha   90.00
_cell.angle_beta   90.00
_cell.angle_gamma   90.00
#
_symmetry.space_group_name_H-M   'P 1'
#
loop_
_entity.id
_entity.type
_entity.pdbx_description
1 polymer ?
#
loop_
_entity_poly.entity_id
_entity_poly.type
_entity_poly.pdbx_seq_one_letter_code
_entity_poly.pdbx_strand_id
1 'polypeptide(L)'
;MKVQKGILPDTNRQVWMVLDDDYLPIEPIQKYLYYLDSIGRSPNTIQTYAHNLKLFWEFLRSSKLNWREISMEQLSNFIHWLRNPNSGVLSVQPIVSLRSEKTINHCLTTVCGFYEFQERIGVTKGVNAERYQLQPGSKYKPFLHHISKGKEVKTRLLKIKEPSRFPGCLTPEKVNTLVESCNTRRDKFLIRLLYETGLRIGEALGLLCGIHVVESLLVQSFGETLYNVTA
;
A
#
# COMPACT_ATOMS: atom_id res chain seq x y z
N MET A 1 -18.77 -11.62 2.29
CA MET A 1 -18.03 -10.72 1.37
C MET A 1 -16.61 -11.21 1.12
N LYS A 2 -16.17 -11.25 -0.14
CA LYS A 2 -14.87 -11.80 -0.55
C LYS A 2 -14.21 -10.93 -1.63
N VAL A 3 -12.89 -10.76 -1.54
CA VAL A 3 -12.09 -10.20 -2.65
C VAL A 3 -11.64 -11.35 -3.52
N GLN A 4 -11.90 -11.26 -4.82
CA GLN A 4 -11.54 -12.30 -5.79
C GLN A 4 -10.76 -11.71 -6.95
N LYS A 5 -9.77 -12.49 -7.39
CA LYS A 5 -9.00 -12.22 -8.60
C LYS A 5 -9.74 -12.82 -9.80
N GLY A 6 -9.93 -12.01 -10.84
CA GLY A 6 -10.47 -12.39 -12.12
C GLY A 6 -9.48 -12.14 -13.25
N ILE A 7 -9.80 -12.66 -14.43
CA ILE A 7 -9.08 -12.43 -15.67
C ILE A 7 -10.11 -11.97 -16.70
N LEU A 8 -9.90 -10.84 -17.36
CA LEU A 8 -10.77 -10.45 -18.47
C LEU A 8 -10.54 -11.39 -19.66
N PRO A 9 -11.60 -11.96 -20.25
CA PRO A 9 -11.49 -12.88 -21.37
C PRO A 9 -10.82 -12.25 -22.59
N ASP A 10 -11.09 -10.97 -22.86
CA ASP A 10 -10.62 -10.32 -24.09
C ASP A 10 -9.15 -9.86 -24.03
N THR A 11 -8.65 -9.54 -22.83
CA THR A 11 -7.33 -8.89 -22.66
C THR A 11 -6.36 -9.72 -21.84
N ASN A 12 -6.81 -10.85 -21.27
CA ASN A 12 -6.08 -11.67 -20.30
C ASN A 12 -5.51 -10.86 -19.11
N ARG A 13 -6.09 -9.68 -18.84
CA ARG A 13 -5.66 -8.78 -17.78
C ARG A 13 -6.25 -9.23 -16.45
N GLN A 14 -5.43 -9.16 -15.41
CA GLN A 14 -5.84 -9.49 -14.05
C GLN A 14 -6.66 -8.34 -13.47
N VAL A 15 -7.84 -8.66 -12.97
CA VAL A 15 -8.71 -7.70 -12.28
C VAL A 15 -9.07 -8.19 -10.89
N TRP A 16 -9.44 -7.24 -10.04
CA TRP A 16 -9.89 -7.51 -8.69
C TRP A 16 -11.35 -7.12 -8.57
N MET A 17 -12.12 -8.00 -7.93
CA MET A 17 -13.54 -7.82 -7.66
C MET A 17 -13.81 -7.98 -6.18
N VAL A 18 -14.78 -7.22 -5.67
CA VAL A 18 -15.30 -7.39 -4.32
C VAL A 18 -16.72 -7.90 -4.43
N LEU A 19 -16.91 -9.13 -3.94
CA LEU A 19 -18.18 -9.84 -3.98
C LEU A 19 -18.88 -9.70 -2.61
N ASP A 20 -20.19 -9.54 -2.65
CA ASP A 20 -21.04 -9.59 -1.47
C ASP A 20 -21.23 -11.03 -0.95
N ASP A 21 -22.29 -11.28 -0.17
CA ASP A 21 -22.59 -12.61 0.35
C ASP A 21 -23.33 -13.50 -0.64
N ASP A 22 -24.03 -12.89 -1.60
CA ASP A 22 -24.73 -13.56 -2.70
C ASP A 22 -23.78 -13.82 -3.89
N TYR A 23 -22.47 -13.60 -3.68
CA TYR A 23 -21.41 -13.70 -4.69
C TYR A 23 -21.59 -12.72 -5.86
N LEU A 24 -22.36 -11.65 -5.67
CA LEU A 24 -22.54 -10.60 -6.66
C LEU A 24 -21.49 -9.49 -6.48
N PRO A 25 -20.96 -8.91 -7.57
CA PRO A 25 -20.06 -7.78 -7.49
C PRO A 25 -20.72 -6.56 -6.87
N ILE A 26 -20.04 -5.93 -5.91
CA ILE A 26 -20.48 -4.66 -5.33
C ILE A 26 -20.23 -3.55 -6.36
N GLU A 27 -21.27 -3.18 -7.09
CA GLU A 27 -21.19 -2.29 -8.26
C GLU A 27 -20.45 -0.96 -7.98
N PRO A 28 -20.67 -0.22 -6.87
CA PRO A 28 -19.94 1.03 -6.62
C PRO A 28 -18.43 0.81 -6.46
N ILE A 29 -18.02 -0.26 -5.75
CA ILE A 29 -16.60 -0.62 -5.61
C ILE A 29 -16.04 -0.97 -6.98
N GLN A 30 -16.76 -1.79 -7.73
CA GLN A 30 -16.29 -2.28 -9.01
C GLN A 30 -16.04 -1.15 -10.01
N LYS A 31 -16.95 -0.18 -10.12
CA LYS A 31 -16.77 1.03 -10.93
C LYS A 31 -15.51 1.80 -10.54
N TYR A 32 -15.24 1.93 -9.24
CA TYR A 32 -14.06 2.62 -8.75
C TYR A 32 -12.76 1.85 -9.05
N LEU A 33 -12.73 0.52 -8.86
CA LEU A 33 -11.56 -0.30 -9.19
C LEU A 33 -11.24 -0.26 -10.69
N TYR A 34 -12.27 -0.32 -11.55
CA TYR A 34 -12.10 -0.14 -12.99
C TYR A 34 -11.55 1.25 -13.34
N TYR A 35 -12.04 2.31 -12.69
CA TYR A 35 -11.47 3.64 -12.86
C TYR A 35 -9.98 3.67 -12.49
N LEU A 36 -9.58 3.09 -11.35
CA LEU A 36 -8.17 3.03 -10.95
C LEU A 36 -7.29 2.27 -11.94
N ASP A 37 -7.82 1.19 -12.52
CA ASP A 37 -7.15 0.44 -13.59
C ASP A 37 -6.97 1.31 -14.85
N SER A 38 -8.02 2.02 -15.26
CA SER A 38 -8.02 2.87 -16.46
C SER A 38 -7.00 4.01 -16.40
N ILE A 39 -6.74 4.57 -15.21
CA ILE A 39 -5.71 5.60 -14.99
C ILE A 39 -4.30 5.02 -14.78
N GLY A 40 -4.12 3.70 -14.94
CA GLY A 40 -2.82 3.04 -14.89
C GLY A 40 -2.27 2.79 -13.49
N ARG A 41 -3.12 2.61 -12.46
CA ARG A 41 -2.63 2.22 -11.12
C ARG A 41 -2.11 0.78 -11.14
N SER A 42 -1.09 0.51 -10.33
CA SER A 42 -0.49 -0.83 -10.27
C SER A 42 -1.51 -1.88 -9.80
N PRO A 43 -1.45 -3.13 -10.28
CA PRO A 43 -2.35 -4.19 -9.85
C PRO A 43 -2.32 -4.45 -8.34
N ASN A 44 -1.14 -4.29 -7.71
CA ASN A 44 -0.98 -4.42 -6.26
C ASN A 44 -1.70 -3.29 -5.50
N THR A 45 -1.71 -2.07 -6.06
CA THR A 45 -2.48 -0.96 -5.51
C THR A 45 -3.97 -1.26 -5.60
N ILE A 46 -4.46 -1.72 -6.76
CA ILE A 46 -5.87 -2.07 -6.96
C ILE A 46 -6.29 -3.19 -6.02
N GLN A 47 -5.47 -4.23 -5.86
CA GLN A 47 -5.69 -5.30 -4.89
C GLN A 47 -5.84 -4.74 -3.47
N THR A 48 -4.89 -3.91 -3.05
CA THR A 48 -4.90 -3.32 -1.71
C THR A 48 -6.15 -2.47 -1.50
N TYR A 49 -6.55 -1.71 -2.52
CA TYR A 49 -7.75 -0.89 -2.48
C TYR A 49 -9.02 -1.74 -2.39
N ALA A 50 -9.09 -2.85 -3.13
CA ALA A 50 -10.21 -3.81 -3.05
C ALA A 50 -10.35 -4.39 -1.63
N HIS A 51 -9.26 -4.79 -0.99
CA HIS A 51 -9.28 -5.26 0.40
C HIS A 51 -9.69 -4.16 1.40
N ASN A 52 -9.20 -2.93 1.23
CA ASN A 52 -9.58 -1.81 2.08
C ASN A 52 -11.08 -1.46 1.93
N LEU A 53 -11.60 -1.44 0.71
CA LEU A 53 -13.01 -1.19 0.45
C LEU A 53 -13.89 -2.33 0.96
N LYS A 54 -13.44 -3.58 0.86
CA LYS A 54 -14.12 -4.72 1.49
C LYS A 54 -14.30 -4.48 2.99
N LEU A 55 -13.23 -4.11 3.71
CA LEU A 55 -13.30 -3.82 5.16
C LEU A 55 -14.30 -2.70 5.47
N PHE A 56 -14.31 -1.67 4.64
CA PHE A 56 -15.25 -0.58 4.77
C PHE A 56 -16.71 -1.03 4.59
N TRP A 57 -16.99 -1.87 3.58
CA TRP A 57 -18.31 -2.43 3.38
C TRP A 57 -18.75 -3.37 4.51
N GLU A 58 -17.83 -4.16 5.08
CA GLU A 58 -18.10 -4.96 6.28
C GLU A 58 -18.50 -4.07 7.47
N PHE A 59 -17.80 -2.95 7.68
CA PHE A 59 -18.17 -1.96 8.70
C PHE A 59 -19.55 -1.35 8.46
N LEU A 60 -19.85 -0.93 7.22
CA LEU A 60 -21.15 -0.34 6.90
C LEU A 60 -22.29 -1.32 7.18
N ARG A 61 -22.07 -2.60 6.87
CA ARG A 61 -23.05 -3.65 7.14
C ARG A 61 -23.23 -3.91 8.63
N SER A 62 -22.14 -4.03 9.40
CA SER A 62 -22.24 -4.25 10.85
C SER A 62 -22.92 -3.09 11.57
N SER A 63 -22.72 -1.87 11.07
CA SER A 63 -23.29 -0.64 11.62
C SER A 63 -24.64 -0.27 11.01
N LYS A 64 -25.15 -1.07 10.05
CA LYS A 64 -26.39 -0.82 9.28
C LYS A 64 -26.45 0.58 8.65
N LEU A 65 -25.31 1.05 8.13
CA LEU A 65 -25.18 2.36 7.50
C LEU A 65 -25.33 2.27 5.99
N ASN A 66 -25.93 3.30 5.39
CA ASN A 66 -25.94 3.48 3.96
C ASN A 66 -24.63 4.14 3.51
N TRP A 67 -23.93 3.53 2.56
CA TRP A 67 -22.69 4.07 2.02
C TRP A 67 -22.86 5.46 1.38
N ARG A 68 -24.07 5.85 0.96
CA ARG A 68 -24.33 7.17 0.38
C ARG A 68 -24.46 8.28 1.42
N GLU A 69 -24.73 7.95 2.67
CA GLU A 69 -25.09 8.90 3.74
C GLU A 69 -24.08 8.85 4.89
N ILE A 70 -22.81 9.03 4.54
CA ILE A 70 -21.73 8.96 5.53
C ILE A 70 -21.36 10.34 6.04
N SER A 71 -21.39 10.49 7.36
CA SER A 71 -20.88 11.65 8.06
C SER A 71 -19.44 11.44 8.55
N MET A 72 -18.79 12.54 8.95
CA MET A 72 -17.46 12.49 9.57
C MET A 72 -17.44 11.67 10.86
N GLU A 73 -18.54 11.67 11.62
CA GLU A 73 -18.68 10.85 12.82
C GLU A 73 -18.62 9.36 12.48
N GLN A 74 -19.29 8.94 11.39
CA GLN A 74 -19.25 7.55 10.95
C GLN A 74 -17.87 7.13 10.44
N LEU A 75 -17.10 8.04 9.82
CA LEU A 75 -15.70 7.78 9.49
C LEU A 75 -14.81 7.65 10.74
N SER A 76 -15.10 8.40 11.81
CA SER A 76 -14.43 8.22 13.09
C SER A 76 -14.77 6.85 13.70
N ASN A 77 -16.04 6.45 13.66
CA ASN A 77 -16.48 5.12 14.09
C ASN A 77 -15.80 4.00 13.28
N PHE A 78 -15.58 4.22 11.98
CA PHE A 78 -14.82 3.29 11.16
C PHE A 78 -13.37 3.13 11.63
N ILE A 79 -12.70 4.20 12.07
CA ILE A 79 -11.35 4.12 12.66
C ILE A 79 -11.36 3.26 13.91
N HIS A 80 -12.35 3.45 14.78
CA HIS A 80 -12.51 2.63 15.98
C HIS A 80 -12.77 1.16 15.64
N TRP A 81 -13.63 0.90 14.66
CA TRP A 81 -13.92 -0.44 14.17
C TRP A 81 -12.70 -1.11 13.54
N LEU A 82 -11.85 -0.38 12.80
CA LEU A 82 -10.63 -0.94 12.22
C LEU A 82 -9.61 -1.39 13.28
N ARG A 83 -9.57 -0.68 14.42
CA ARG A 83 -8.77 -1.08 15.59
C ARG A 83 -9.36 -2.36 16.21
N ASN A 84 -10.69 -2.39 16.38
CA ASN A 84 -11.42 -3.44 17.08
C ASN A 84 -12.74 -3.82 16.37
N PRO A 85 -12.72 -4.75 15.40
CA PRO A 85 -13.92 -5.13 14.64
C PRO A 85 -14.96 -5.90 15.47
N ASN A 86 -14.54 -6.52 16.57
CA ASN A 86 -15.34 -7.42 17.41
C ASN A 86 -15.72 -6.76 18.76
N SER A 87 -16.17 -5.50 18.77
CA SER A 87 -16.46 -4.77 20.01
C SER A 87 -17.67 -5.28 20.82
N GLY A 88 -18.20 -6.47 20.50
CA GLY A 88 -19.28 -7.12 21.28
C GLY A 88 -18.80 -7.71 22.61
N VAL A 89 -17.48 -7.78 22.84
CA VAL A 89 -16.90 -8.27 24.10
C VAL A 89 -16.14 -7.10 24.75
N LEU A 90 -16.72 -6.55 25.81
CA LEU A 90 -16.06 -5.61 26.71
C LEU A 90 -14.89 -6.35 27.39
N SER A 91 -13.70 -6.29 26.79
CA SER A 91 -12.49 -6.82 27.43
C SER A 91 -11.92 -5.78 28.39
N VAL A 92 -11.69 -6.18 29.63
CA VAL A 92 -11.15 -5.37 30.74
C VAL A 92 -9.65 -5.08 30.56
N GLN A 93 -9.00 -5.70 29.57
CA GLN A 93 -7.57 -5.52 29.28
C GLN A 93 -7.31 -4.45 28.19
N PRO A 94 -6.14 -3.78 28.19
CA PRO A 94 -5.76 -2.86 27.12
C PRO A 94 -5.78 -3.58 25.78
N ILE A 95 -6.76 -3.23 24.95
CA ILE A 95 -7.00 -3.89 23.68
C ILE A 95 -5.88 -3.49 22.72
N VAL A 96 -5.04 -4.45 22.34
CA VAL A 96 -4.03 -4.28 21.30
C VAL A 96 -4.77 -4.10 19.96
N SER A 97 -4.55 -2.97 19.30
CA SER A 97 -5.14 -2.69 17.99
C SER A 97 -4.79 -3.82 17.00
N LEU A 98 -5.80 -4.40 16.36
CA LEU A 98 -5.60 -5.45 15.36
C LEU A 98 -4.78 -4.96 14.16
N ARG A 99 -4.86 -3.65 13.87
CA ARG A 99 -4.21 -3.02 12.72
C ARG A 99 -3.27 -1.90 13.15
N SER A 100 -2.15 -1.78 12.44
CA SER A 100 -1.24 -0.66 12.60
C SER A 100 -1.88 0.64 12.12
N GLU A 101 -1.43 1.76 12.68
CA GLU A 101 -1.87 3.11 12.33
C GLU A 101 -1.67 3.39 10.84
N LYS A 102 -0.57 2.89 10.26
CA LYS A 102 -0.28 2.97 8.82
C LYS A 102 -1.35 2.27 7.98
N THR A 103 -1.81 1.10 8.42
CA THR A 103 -2.86 0.35 7.71
C THR A 103 -4.19 1.10 7.79
N ILE A 104 -4.52 1.65 8.96
CA ILE A 104 -5.73 2.45 9.14
C ILE A 104 -5.71 3.69 8.26
N ASN A 105 -4.61 4.45 8.27
CA ASN A 105 -4.43 5.61 7.40
C ASN A 105 -4.52 5.25 5.92
N HIS A 106 -3.98 4.09 5.52
CA HIS A 106 -4.10 3.63 4.14
C HIS A 106 -5.55 3.26 3.78
N CYS A 107 -6.29 2.63 4.69
CA CYS A 107 -7.70 2.34 4.50
C CYS A 107 -8.53 3.63 4.36
N LEU A 108 -8.33 4.62 5.24
CA LEU A 108 -8.92 5.96 5.11
C LEU A 108 -8.52 6.62 3.79
N THR A 109 -7.29 6.39 3.34
CA THR A 109 -6.79 6.88 2.06
C THR A 109 -7.63 6.39 0.89
N THR A 110 -7.85 5.08 0.86
CA THR A 110 -8.70 4.43 -0.13
C THR A 110 -10.16 4.90 -0.04
N VAL A 111 -10.73 5.00 1.17
CA VAL A 111 -12.15 5.37 1.36
C VAL A 111 -12.41 6.81 0.92
N CYS A 112 -11.57 7.80 1.29
CA CYS A 112 -11.77 9.16 0.77
C CYS A 112 -11.63 9.21 -0.75
N GLY A 113 -10.65 8.51 -1.32
CA GLY A 113 -10.47 8.47 -2.79
C GLY A 113 -11.66 7.83 -3.50
N PHE A 114 -12.34 6.88 -2.87
CA PHE A 114 -13.60 6.33 -3.34
C PHE A 114 -14.71 7.37 -3.33
N TYR A 115 -14.90 8.11 -2.23
CA TYR A 115 -15.93 9.17 -2.16
C TYR A 115 -15.66 10.34 -3.12
N GLU A 116 -14.40 10.74 -3.30
CA GLU A 116 -14.02 11.73 -4.33
C GLU A 116 -14.42 11.27 -5.73
N PHE A 117 -14.26 9.98 -6.03
CA PHE A 117 -14.71 9.40 -7.30
C PHE A 117 -16.24 9.41 -7.41
N GLN A 118 -16.96 9.01 -6.35
CA GLN A 118 -18.42 8.99 -6.32
C GLN A 118 -19.03 10.40 -6.47
N GLU A 119 -18.38 11.42 -5.91
CA GLU A 119 -18.76 12.82 -6.08
C GLU A 119 -18.57 13.29 -7.53
N ARG A 120 -17.45 12.93 -8.18
CA ARG A 120 -17.21 13.27 -9.60
C ARG A 120 -18.23 12.68 -10.56
N ILE A 121 -18.75 11.50 -10.26
CA ILE A 121 -19.82 10.87 -11.06
C ILE A 121 -21.23 11.31 -10.63
N GLY A 122 -21.35 12.22 -9.65
CA GLY A 122 -22.63 12.80 -9.21
C GLY A 122 -23.51 11.89 -8.35
N VAL A 123 -22.98 10.77 -7.84
CA VAL A 123 -23.77 9.77 -7.10
C VAL A 123 -23.94 10.13 -5.61
N THR A 124 -23.01 10.90 -5.05
CA THR A 124 -23.07 11.35 -3.64
C THR A 124 -22.74 12.84 -3.54
N LYS A 125 -23.43 13.56 -2.65
CA LYS A 125 -22.94 14.86 -2.15
C LYS A 125 -21.72 14.53 -1.29
N GLY A 126 -20.52 14.90 -1.74
CA GLY A 126 -19.26 14.39 -1.19
C GLY A 126 -19.16 14.42 0.33
N VAL A 127 -18.45 13.45 0.91
CA VAL A 127 -18.07 13.52 2.33
C VAL A 127 -17.00 14.61 2.42
N ASN A 128 -17.30 15.74 3.08
CA ASN A 128 -16.34 16.80 3.37
C ASN A 128 -15.27 16.32 4.39
N ALA A 129 -14.48 15.32 4.01
CA ALA A 129 -13.38 14.74 4.78
C ALA A 129 -12.04 15.46 4.54
N GLU A 130 -12.04 16.49 3.69
CA GLU A 130 -10.88 17.26 3.31
C GLU A 130 -11.01 18.70 3.83
N ARG A 131 -9.93 19.21 4.43
CA ARG A 131 -9.77 20.66 4.67
C ARG A 131 -8.72 21.17 3.69
N TYR A 132 -8.97 22.33 3.11
CA TYR A 132 -7.91 23.11 2.49
C TYR A 132 -6.98 23.57 3.61
N GLN A 133 -5.79 22.98 3.67
CA GLN A 133 -4.75 23.43 4.59
C GLN A 133 -3.56 23.87 3.75
N LEU A 134 -3.13 25.12 3.93
CA LEU A 134 -1.84 25.56 3.44
C LEU A 134 -0.79 24.70 4.13
N GLN A 135 -0.21 23.74 3.41
CA GLN A 135 0.96 23.06 3.95
C GLN A 135 2.08 24.09 4.07
N PRO A 136 2.85 24.10 5.18
CA PRO A 136 4.15 24.75 5.15
C PRO A 136 4.90 24.09 3.99
N GLY A 137 5.29 24.91 3.01
CA GLY A 137 5.91 24.42 1.77
C GLY A 137 7.03 23.42 2.06
N SER A 138 7.25 22.52 1.10
CA SER A 138 8.43 21.66 1.07
C SER A 138 9.66 22.39 1.62
N LYS A 139 10.51 21.72 2.42
CA LYS A 139 11.78 22.31 2.89
C LYS A 139 12.62 22.87 1.73
N TYR A 140 12.38 22.36 0.52
CA TYR A 140 12.86 22.94 -0.72
C TYR A 140 11.99 24.12 -1.16
N LYS A 141 12.53 25.34 -1.06
CA LYS A 141 11.92 26.57 -1.57
C LYS A 141 12.41 26.82 -3.01
N PRO A 142 11.58 26.65 -4.04
CA PRO A 142 11.96 27.00 -5.41
C PRO A 142 12.20 28.51 -5.54
N PHE A 143 12.94 28.90 -6.57
CA PHE A 143 13.44 30.27 -6.81
C PHE A 143 12.36 31.36 -6.72
N LEU A 144 11.10 31.03 -7.06
CA LEU A 144 9.96 31.96 -7.07
C LEU A 144 8.98 31.76 -5.88
N HIS A 145 9.40 31.10 -4.80
CA HIS A 145 8.54 30.82 -3.63
C HIS A 145 7.98 32.09 -2.96
N HIS A 146 8.60 33.25 -3.16
CA HIS A 146 8.12 34.54 -2.64
C HIS A 146 6.98 35.16 -3.47
N ILE A 147 6.80 34.70 -4.71
CA ILE A 147 5.79 35.23 -5.64
C ILE A 147 4.60 34.27 -5.74
N SER A 148 4.84 32.96 -5.68
CA SER A 148 3.77 31.97 -5.55
C SER A 148 3.27 31.92 -4.11
N LYS A 149 2.08 32.47 -3.82
CA LYS A 149 1.34 32.09 -2.60
C LYS A 149 1.29 30.57 -2.54
N GLY A 150 1.69 29.99 -1.41
CA GLY A 150 1.78 28.53 -1.26
C GLY A 150 0.49 27.88 -1.75
N LYS A 151 0.61 26.89 -2.65
CA LYS A 151 -0.56 26.17 -3.15
C LYS A 151 -1.29 25.53 -1.97
N GLU A 152 -2.56 25.82 -1.81
CA GLU A 152 -3.40 25.11 -0.86
C GLU A 152 -3.42 23.63 -1.26
N VAL A 153 -2.92 22.77 -0.36
CA VAL A 153 -2.93 21.34 -0.59
C VAL A 153 -4.02 20.74 0.29
N LYS A 154 -4.98 20.06 -0.34
CA LYS A 154 -6.00 19.29 0.37
C LYS A 154 -5.31 18.36 1.36
N THR A 155 -5.56 18.59 2.65
CA THR A 155 -5.01 17.76 3.72
C THR A 155 -6.16 17.01 4.38
N ARG A 156 -5.95 15.72 4.60
CA ARG A 156 -6.97 14.80 5.14
C ARG A 156 -7.25 15.12 6.60
N LEU A 157 -8.53 15.26 6.96
CA LEU A 157 -8.97 15.56 8.34
C LEU A 157 -8.64 14.43 9.33
N LEU A 158 -8.59 13.19 8.86
CA LEU A 158 -8.43 12.00 9.69
C LEU A 158 -7.09 11.33 9.35
N LYS A 159 -6.00 11.79 10.00
CA LYS A 159 -4.71 11.11 9.94
C LYS A 159 -4.26 10.76 11.36
N ILE A 160 -4.07 9.48 11.61
CA ILE A 160 -3.56 8.97 12.87
C ILE A 160 -2.03 9.13 12.88
N LYS A 161 -1.47 9.55 14.01
CA LYS A 161 -0.02 9.67 14.18
C LYS A 161 0.62 8.28 14.10
N GLU A 162 1.49 8.09 13.13
CA GLU A 162 2.22 6.84 12.93
C GLU A 162 3.52 6.85 13.75
N PRO A 163 3.83 5.79 14.52
CA PRO A 163 5.14 5.65 15.14
C PRO A 163 6.20 5.36 14.07
N SER A 164 7.28 6.14 14.05
CA SER A 164 8.43 5.86 13.19
C SER A 164 9.10 4.57 13.64
N ARG A 165 9.27 3.60 12.74
CA ARG A 165 10.01 2.37 13.00
C ARG A 165 11.19 2.30 12.04
N PHE A 166 12.40 2.28 12.59
CA PHE A 166 13.60 1.95 11.86
C PHE A 166 13.83 0.43 11.98
N PRO A 167 13.75 -0.34 10.88
CA PRO A 167 13.86 -1.80 10.94
C PRO A 167 15.29 -2.32 11.23
N GLY A 168 16.27 -1.44 11.41
CA GLY A 168 17.67 -1.82 11.65
C GLY A 168 18.44 -2.13 10.36
N CYS A 169 19.77 -2.13 10.45
CA CYS A 169 20.66 -2.59 9.38
C CYS A 169 21.25 -3.96 9.73
N LEU A 170 21.44 -4.82 8.73
CA LEU A 170 22.14 -6.09 8.88
C LEU A 170 23.65 -5.86 8.87
N THR A 171 24.37 -6.49 9.82
CA THR A 171 25.82 -6.52 9.81
C THR A 171 26.33 -7.56 8.79
N PRO A 172 27.54 -7.41 8.24
CA PRO A 172 28.11 -8.36 7.27
C PRO A 172 28.11 -9.81 7.78
N GLU A 173 28.41 -10.01 9.07
CA GLU A 173 28.40 -11.31 9.74
C GLU A 173 27.03 -11.99 9.67
N LYS A 174 25.96 -11.25 9.98
CA LYS A 174 24.57 -11.75 9.92
C LYS A 174 24.17 -12.12 8.49
N VAL A 175 24.66 -11.37 7.50
CA VAL A 175 24.41 -11.66 6.07
C VAL A 175 25.10 -12.96 5.66
N ASN A 176 26.35 -13.17 6.06
CA ASN A 176 27.09 -14.40 5.77
C ASN A 176 26.38 -15.62 6.39
N THR A 177 25.93 -15.54 7.65
CA THR A 177 25.13 -16.62 8.28
C THR A 177 23.85 -16.92 7.48
N LEU A 178 23.20 -15.88 6.95
CA LEU A 178 21.97 -16.04 6.16
C LEU A 178 22.27 -16.73 4.81
N VAL A 179 23.37 -16.37 4.14
CA VAL A 179 23.83 -17.00 2.90
C VAL A 179 24.23 -18.46 3.13
N GLU A 180 24.88 -18.78 4.24
CA GLU A 180 25.27 -20.15 4.59
C GLU A 180 24.05 -21.04 4.88
N SER A 181 23.00 -20.48 5.51
CA SER A 181 21.76 -21.20 5.80
C SER A 181 20.91 -21.54 4.57
N CYS A 182 21.18 -20.91 3.41
CA CYS A 182 20.43 -21.15 2.18
C CYS A 182 20.92 -22.41 1.45
N ASN A 183 19.98 -23.26 1.02
CA ASN A 183 20.31 -24.52 0.33
C ASN A 183 20.54 -24.32 -1.19
N THR A 184 19.91 -23.33 -1.81
CA THR A 184 19.97 -23.13 -3.27
C THR A 184 21.03 -22.10 -3.66
N ARG A 185 21.84 -22.39 -4.69
CA ARG A 185 22.79 -21.41 -5.28
C ARG A 185 22.10 -20.12 -5.74
N ARG A 186 20.86 -20.22 -6.23
CA ARG A 186 20.01 -19.07 -6.60
C ARG A 186 19.77 -18.14 -5.42
N ASP A 187 19.39 -18.69 -4.27
CA ASP A 187 19.03 -17.90 -3.09
C ASP A 187 20.27 -17.22 -2.51
N LYS A 188 21.41 -17.95 -2.48
CA LYS A 188 22.73 -17.39 -2.09
C LYS A 188 23.12 -16.20 -2.98
N PHE A 189 23.00 -16.35 -4.30
CA PHE A 189 23.28 -15.28 -5.26
C PHE A 189 22.34 -14.09 -5.05
N LEU A 190 21.04 -14.34 -4.90
CA LEU A 190 20.04 -13.29 -4.71
C LEU A 190 20.31 -12.44 -3.46
N ILE A 191 20.62 -13.08 -2.33
CA ILE A 191 20.95 -12.38 -1.08
C ILE A 191 22.21 -11.53 -1.25
N ARG A 192 23.25 -12.07 -1.87
CA ARG A 192 24.50 -11.32 -2.10
C ARG A 192 24.26 -10.13 -3.04
N LEU A 193 23.51 -10.34 -4.12
CA LEU A 193 23.16 -9.29 -5.06
C LEU A 193 22.41 -8.15 -4.37
N LEU A 194 21.40 -8.45 -3.57
CA LEU A 194 20.61 -7.46 -2.83
C LEU A 194 21.46 -6.67 -1.83
N TYR A 195 22.40 -7.34 -1.16
CA TYR A 195 23.29 -6.70 -0.19
C TYR A 195 24.29 -5.74 -0.84
N GLU A 196 24.94 -6.16 -1.93
CA GLU A 196 25.98 -5.36 -2.61
C GLU A 196 25.38 -4.20 -3.42
N THR A 197 24.24 -4.41 -4.07
CA THR A 197 23.64 -3.41 -4.98
C THR A 197 22.60 -2.52 -4.32
N GLY A 198 22.05 -2.92 -3.17
CA GLY A 198 20.94 -2.22 -2.52
C GLY A 198 19.65 -2.19 -3.33
N LEU A 199 19.51 -3.04 -4.36
CA LEU A 199 18.32 -3.12 -5.19
C LEU A 199 17.09 -3.55 -4.38
N ARG A 200 15.91 -3.07 -4.78
CA ARG A 200 14.66 -3.64 -4.25
C ARG A 200 14.48 -5.05 -4.82
N ILE A 201 13.88 -5.95 -4.04
CA ILE A 201 13.61 -7.32 -4.48
C ILE A 201 12.86 -7.38 -5.83
N GLY A 202 11.92 -6.46 -6.07
CA GLY A 202 11.20 -6.39 -7.35
C GLY A 202 12.08 -5.97 -8.53
N GLU A 203 13.09 -5.12 -8.29
CA GLU A 203 14.08 -4.73 -9.30
C GLU A 203 15.04 -5.90 -9.57
N ALA A 204 15.52 -6.57 -8.53
CA ALA A 204 16.39 -7.73 -8.65
C ALA A 204 15.72 -8.91 -9.39
N LEU A 205 14.44 -9.18 -9.13
CA LEU A 205 13.67 -10.20 -9.85
C LEU A 205 13.29 -9.76 -11.28
N GLY A 206 13.23 -8.45 -11.52
CA GLY A 206 12.97 -7.85 -12.83
C GLY A 206 14.20 -7.77 -13.73
N LEU A 207 15.39 -8.13 -13.24
CA LEU A 207 16.60 -8.28 -14.05
C LEU A 207 16.39 -9.42 -15.05
N LEU A 208 15.93 -9.10 -16.25
CA LEU A 208 15.99 -10.03 -17.36
C LEU A 208 17.45 -10.36 -17.65
N CYS A 209 17.69 -11.63 -18.01
CA CYS A 209 18.98 -12.23 -18.35
C CYS A 209 19.76 -11.54 -19.50
N GLY A 210 19.28 -10.41 -20.03
CA GLY A 210 19.88 -9.62 -21.10
C GLY A 210 20.42 -8.25 -20.69
N ILE A 211 20.28 -7.83 -19.43
CA ILE A 211 20.97 -6.62 -18.98
C ILE A 211 22.41 -6.99 -18.66
N HIS A 212 23.33 -6.61 -19.56
CA HIS A 212 24.77 -6.56 -19.34
C HIS A 212 25.11 -5.58 -18.19
N VAL A 213 24.74 -5.90 -16.95
CA VAL A 213 25.33 -5.31 -15.73
C VAL A 213 26.58 -6.09 -15.30
N VAL A 214 26.89 -7.16 -16.04
CA VAL A 214 27.81 -8.20 -15.59
C VAL A 214 29.29 -7.81 -15.79
N GLU A 215 29.62 -6.83 -16.64
CA GLU A 215 31.04 -6.55 -16.96
C GLU A 215 31.72 -5.55 -16.03
N SER A 216 31.01 -4.54 -15.50
CA SER A 216 31.63 -3.53 -14.63
C SER A 216 31.55 -3.89 -13.13
N LEU A 217 30.54 -4.66 -12.69
CA LEU A 217 30.36 -5.04 -11.28
C LEU A 217 31.02 -6.38 -10.90
N LEU A 218 31.15 -7.35 -11.82
CA LEU A 218 31.88 -8.58 -11.51
C LEU A 218 33.39 -8.35 -11.34
N VAL A 219 33.98 -7.44 -12.13
CA VAL A 219 35.43 -7.20 -12.09
C VAL A 219 35.87 -6.56 -10.76
N GLN A 220 35.01 -5.75 -10.12
CA GLN A 220 35.31 -5.16 -8.81
C GLN A 220 34.96 -6.06 -7.61
N SER A 221 33.96 -6.94 -7.70
CA SER A 221 33.49 -7.72 -6.55
C SER A 221 33.96 -9.18 -6.53
N PHE A 222 34.28 -9.77 -7.68
CA PHE A 222 34.71 -11.19 -7.78
C PHE A 222 36.20 -11.37 -8.11
N GLY A 223 36.94 -10.29 -8.36
CA GLY A 223 38.38 -10.33 -8.67
C GLY A 223 39.26 -10.83 -7.51
N GLU A 224 38.81 -10.72 -6.25
CA GLU A 224 39.61 -11.13 -5.09
C GLU A 224 39.22 -12.50 -4.50
N THR A 225 38.00 -13.00 -4.72
CA THR A 225 37.53 -14.21 -4.01
C THR A 225 37.80 -15.53 -4.75
N LEU A 226 38.26 -15.49 -6.00
CA LEU A 226 38.63 -16.70 -6.76
C LEU A 226 40.12 -17.08 -6.67
N TYR A 227 40.98 -16.26 -6.06
CA TYR A 227 42.39 -16.61 -5.88
C TYR A 227 42.69 -17.51 -4.67
N ASN A 228 41.71 -17.80 -3.79
CA ASN A 228 41.92 -18.57 -2.56
C ASN A 228 41.16 -19.90 -2.48
N VAL A 229 40.67 -20.44 -3.60
CA VAL A 229 40.03 -21.79 -3.63
C VAL A 229 40.75 -22.77 -4.58
N THR A 230 41.93 -22.41 -5.08
CA THR A 230 42.85 -23.36 -5.72
C THR A 230 44.25 -23.24 -5.12
N ALA A 231 44.42 -23.78 -3.93
CA ALA A 231 45.66 -24.32 -3.39
C ALA A 231 45.31 -25.28 -2.25
#